data_AF-A0A968HCW3-F1
#
_entry.id   AF-A0A968HCW3-F1
#
_cell.length_a   1.000
_cell.length_b   1.000
_cell.length_c   1.000
_cell.angle_alpha   90.00
_cell.angle_beta   90.00
_cell.angle_gamma   90.00
#
_symmetry.space_group_name_H-M   'P 1'
#
loop_
_entity.id
_entity.type
_entity.pdbx_description
1 polymer ?
#
loop_
_entity_poly.entity_id
_entity_poly.type
_entity_poly.pdbx_seq_one_letter_code
_entity_poly.pdbx_strand_id
1 'polypeptide(L)' 'MNAQNIAYIVFGFTLVILFGIIIAFYYSRKRHKKVEDPKYKMLEDDD' A
#
# COMPACT_ATOMS: atom_id res chain seq x y z
N MET A 1 -8.89 -31.48 -7.17
CA MET A 1 -8.71 -30.74 -5.90
C MET A 1 -10.03 -30.74 -5.16
N ASN A 2 -10.06 -30.94 -3.84
CA ASN A 2 -11.32 -30.87 -3.09
C ASN A 2 -11.78 -29.39 -2.95
N ALA A 3 -13.04 -29.17 -2.60
CA ALA A 3 -13.62 -27.84 -2.45
C ALA A 3 -12.93 -26.98 -1.37
N GLN A 4 -12.45 -27.59 -0.28
CA GLN A 4 -11.72 -26.90 0.80
C GLN A 4 -10.38 -26.36 0.31
N ASN A 5 -9.63 -27.15 -0.46
CA ASN A 5 -8.34 -26.73 -1.01
C ASN A 5 -8.50 -25.53 -1.96
N ILE A 6 -9.56 -25.53 -2.77
CA ILE A 6 -9.89 -24.39 -3.64
C ILE A 6 -10.25 -23.16 -2.80
N ALA A 7 -11.05 -23.33 -1.74
CA ALA A 7 -11.42 -22.23 -0.85
C ALA A 7 -10.21 -21.59 -0.16
N TYR A 8 -9.26 -22.39 0.34
CA TYR A 8 -8.04 -21.87 0.97
C TYR A 8 -7.14 -21.12 0.00
N ILE A 9 -7.01 -21.61 -1.24
CA ILE A 9 -6.23 -20.92 -2.27
C ILE A 9 -6.87 -19.58 -2.64
N VAL A 10 -8.18 -19.57 -2.88
CA VAL A 10 -8.92 -18.33 -3.19
C VAL A 10 -8.78 -17.33 -2.04
N PHE A 11 -9.01 -17.76 -0.80
CA PHE A 11 -8.87 -16.91 0.38
C PHE A 11 -7.45 -16.33 0.51
N GLY A 12 -6.43 -17.17 0.36
CA GLY A 12 -5.03 -16.73 0.39
C GLY A 12 -4.72 -15.69 -0.69
N PHE A 13 -5.16 -15.93 -1.93
CA PHE A 13 -4.99 -14.98 -3.03
C PHE A 13 -5.73 -13.66 -2.77
N THR A 14 -6.96 -13.71 -2.24
CA THR A 14 -7.70 -12.50 -1.87
C THR A 14 -6.93 -11.67 -0.84
N LEU A 15 -6.31 -12.32 0.16
CA LEU A 15 -5.51 -11.64 1.17
C LEU A 15 -4.31 -10.91 0.54
N VAL A 16 -3.58 -11.59 -0.34
CA VAL A 16 -2.42 -11.01 -1.04
C VAL A 16 -2.82 -9.81 -1.89
N ILE A 17 -3.91 -9.92 -2.65
CA ILE A 17 -4.43 -8.83 -3.47
C ILE A 17 -4.86 -7.64 -2.58
N LEU A 18 -5.57 -7.90 -1.48
CA LEU A 18 -5.99 -6.87 -0.54
C LEU A 18 -4.79 -6.09 0.03
N PHE A 19 -3.75 -6.80 0.48
CA PHE A 19 -2.53 -6.15 0.96
C PHE A 19 -1.81 -5.37 -0.14
N GLY A 20 -1.73 -5.93 -1.35
CA GLY A 20 -1.16 -5.23 -2.51
C GLY A 20 -1.89 -3.93 -2.82
N ILE A 21 -3.22 -3.91 -2.76
CA ILE A 21 -4.04 -2.71 -2.93
C ILE A 21 -3.77 -1.69 -1.83
N ILE A 22 -3.70 -2.11 -0.56
CA ILE A 22 -3.41 -1.21 0.56
C ILE A 22 -2.04 -0.55 0.37
N ILE A 23 -1.01 -1.35 0.08
CA ILE A 23 0.34 -0.84 -0.15
C ILE A 23 0.32 0.14 -1.33
N ALA A 24 -0.23 -0.26 -2.48
CA ALA A 24 -0.31 0.61 -3.66
C ALA A 24 -1.09 1.91 -3.37
N PHE A 25 -2.18 1.86 -2.60
CA PHE A 25 -2.99 3.03 -2.30
C PHE A 25 -2.31 4.00 -1.32
N TYR A 26 -1.65 3.48 -0.29
CA TYR A 26 -0.99 4.29 0.73
C TYR A 26 0.40 4.76 0.33
N TYR A 27 1.18 3.90 -0.33
CA TYR A 27 2.52 4.21 -0.84
C TYR A 27 2.53 4.76 -2.27
N SER A 28 1.37 4.90 -2.93
CA SER A 28 1.28 5.62 -4.20
C SER A 28 1.84 7.03 -4.04
N ARG A 29 2.71 7.38 -5.00
CA ARG A 29 3.47 8.64 -5.16
C ARG A 29 2.66 9.90 -4.83
N LYS A 30 1.34 9.86 -4.99
CA LYS A 30 0.42 10.98 -4.69
C LYS A 30 0.26 11.26 -3.19
N ARG A 31 0.36 10.25 -2.31
CA ARG A 31 0.38 10.42 -0.85
C ARG A 31 1.79 10.53 -0.29
N HIS A 32 2.75 9.83 -0.87
CA HIS A 32 4.17 9.94 -0.49
C HIS A 32 4.63 11.39 -0.53
N LYS A 33 4.36 12.09 -1.64
CA LYS A 33 4.72 13.51 -1.78
C LYS A 33 4.02 14.40 -0.74
N LYS A 34 2.76 14.11 -0.39
CA LYS A 34 2.01 14.87 0.65
C LYS A 34 2.53 14.62 2.07
N VAL A 35 3.00 13.41 2.37
CA VAL A 35 3.57 13.07 3.68
C VAL A 35 5.01 13.60 3.81
N GLU A 36 5.75 13.65 2.71
CA GLU A 36 7.11 14.21 2.70
C GLU A 36 7.15 15.73 2.50
N ASP A 37 6.10 16.36 1.96
CA ASP A 37 5.97 17.81 1.82
C ASP A 37 6.34 18.60 3.10
N PRO A 38 5.82 18.24 4.30
CA PRO A 38 6.23 18.92 5.53
C PRO A 38 7.70 18.71 5.90
N LYS A 39 8.35 17.62 5.44
CA LYS A 39 9.79 17.40 5.63
C LYS A 39 10.62 18.32 4.74
N TYR A 40 10.22 18.49 3.47
CA TYR A 40 10.91 19.41 2.56
C TYR A 40 10.68 20.87 2.95
N LYS A 41 9.49 21.21 3.46
CA LYS A 41 9.20 22.56 3.96
C LYS A 41 10.12 23.00 5.12
N MET A 42 10.54 22.07 5.99
CA MET A 42 11.51 22.38 7.06
C MET A 42 12.92 22.70 6.53
N LEU A 43 13.23 22.34 5.28
CA LEU A 43 14.53 22.62 4.66
C LEU A 43 14.52 23.91 3.82
N GLU A 44 13.33 24.42 3.46
CA GLU A 44 13.17 25.68 2.71
C GLU A 44 13.18 26.93 3.62
N ASP A 45 13.00 26.77 4.92
CA ASP A 45 13.01 27.88 5.91
C ASP A 45 14.43 28.33 6.30
N ASP A 46 15.50 27.70 5.77
CA ASP A 46 16.91 27.99 6.07
C ASP A 46 17.61 28.91 5.03
N ASP A 47 16.88 29.40 4.00
CA ASP A 47 17.37 30.38 3.00
C ASP A 47 16.71 31.78 3.15
#